data_AF-A0A2V2CB16-F1
#
_entry.id   AF-A0A2V2CB16-F1
#
_cell.length_a   1.000
_cell.length_b   1.000
_cell.length_c   1.000
_cell.angle_alpha   90.00
_cell.angle_beta   90.00
_cell.angle_gamma   90.00
#
_symmetry.space_group_name_H-M   'P 1'
#
loop_
_entity.id
_entity.type
_entity.pdbx_description
1 polymer ?
#
loop_
_entity_poly.entity_id
_entity_poly.type
_entity_poly.pdbx_seq_one_letter_code
_entity_poly.pdbx_strand_id
1 'polypeptide(L)'
;MALNQEYFDAIHIDVVKKKYYNANKVEAVFSDIRRQAEALYAENESMKAQLAAMNGKKFEIGDAVLSAQAIYREIVDKARARAAEIIAQAERQRDEAEEEIRQRQESAVQRVETCYARIKEQHMACIEAINSEWQEFLCGLFPEDAEQSVPPAAEFDSGPEAEPMAAPDDLEDKIGAIAQELFSIGAEDED
;
A
#
# COMPACT_ATOMS: atom_id res chain seq x y z
N MET A 1 -43.79 44.63 35.87
CA MET A 1 -45.14 44.78 36.45
C MET A 1 -46.08 43.88 35.68
N ALA A 2 -46.91 43.15 36.39
CA ALA A 2 -47.67 42.03 35.90
C ALA A 2 -49.15 42.48 35.90
N LEU A 3 -49.81 42.51 34.72
CA LEU A 3 -51.23 42.85 34.56
C LEU A 3 -52.10 41.72 35.15
N ASN A 4 -52.19 41.68 36.47
CA ASN A 4 -52.79 40.57 37.23
C ASN A 4 -54.18 40.96 37.74
N GLN A 5 -54.96 40.01 38.23
CA GLN A 5 -56.25 40.27 38.90
C GLN A 5 -56.14 41.41 39.91
N GLU A 6 -55.13 41.35 40.79
CA GLU A 6 -54.85 42.37 41.81
C GLU A 6 -54.59 43.76 41.23
N TYR A 7 -53.96 43.85 40.05
CA TYR A 7 -53.73 45.12 39.37
C TYR A 7 -55.04 45.71 38.85
N PHE A 8 -55.93 44.88 38.28
CA PHE A 8 -57.24 45.33 37.80
C PHE A 8 -58.26 45.57 38.91
N ASP A 9 -58.10 44.91 40.06
CA ASP A 9 -58.96 45.11 41.24
C ASP A 9 -58.54 46.36 42.02
N ALA A 10 -57.27 46.76 41.95
CA ALA A 10 -56.78 48.02 42.49
C ALA A 10 -57.22 49.26 41.69
N ILE A 11 -57.72 49.09 40.45
CA ILE A 11 -58.23 50.20 39.64
C ILE A 11 -59.68 50.50 40.08
N HIS A 12 -59.84 51.43 41.02
CA HIS A 12 -61.15 51.92 41.42
C HIS A 12 -61.50 53.20 40.64
N ILE A 13 -62.42 53.08 39.69
CA ILE A 13 -62.93 54.24 38.94
C ILE A 13 -64.15 54.78 39.68
N ASP A 14 -63.99 55.91 40.34
CA ASP A 14 -65.08 56.62 40.99
C ASP A 14 -65.96 57.29 39.91
N VAL A 15 -66.98 56.56 39.43
CA VAL A 15 -67.92 57.05 38.42
C VAL A 15 -68.92 58.00 39.09
N VAL A 16 -68.43 59.11 39.61
CA VAL A 16 -69.27 60.19 40.15
C VAL A 16 -70.02 60.82 38.98
N LYS A 17 -71.27 60.40 38.74
CA LYS A 17 -72.38 61.09 38.01
C LYS A 17 -72.01 62.17 36.97
N LYS A 18 -70.93 61.99 36.19
CA LYS A 18 -70.49 62.95 35.18
C LYS A 18 -70.94 62.43 33.82
N LYS A 19 -71.64 63.30 33.09
CA LYS A 19 -72.40 63.10 31.83
C LYS A 19 -71.69 62.40 30.65
N TYR A 20 -70.50 61.82 30.83
CA TYR A 20 -69.59 61.49 29.72
C TYR A 20 -69.45 59.99 29.41
N TYR A 21 -69.70 59.08 30.36
CA TYR A 21 -69.60 57.63 30.10
C TYR A 21 -70.69 56.82 30.79
N ASN A 22 -71.16 55.76 30.13
CA ASN A 22 -72.15 54.82 30.66
C ASN A 22 -71.43 53.78 31.53
N ALA A 23 -71.70 53.78 32.84
CA ALA A 23 -71.05 52.90 33.82
C ALA A 23 -71.14 51.41 33.44
N ASN A 24 -72.28 50.95 32.91
CA ASN A 24 -72.46 49.55 32.51
C ASN A 24 -71.57 49.18 31.32
N LYS A 25 -71.36 50.10 30.38
CA LYS A 25 -70.46 49.88 29.24
C LYS A 25 -68.99 49.87 29.66
N VAL A 26 -68.63 50.73 30.61
CA VAL A 26 -67.27 50.78 31.16
C VAL A 26 -66.95 49.48 31.91
N GLU A 27 -67.85 49.01 32.78
CA GLU A 27 -67.67 47.76 33.51
C GLU A 27 -67.58 46.55 32.57
N ALA A 28 -68.41 46.50 31.51
CA ALA A 28 -68.35 45.43 30.51
C ALA A 28 -66.99 45.39 29.80
N VAL A 29 -66.42 46.55 29.44
CA VAL A 29 -65.10 46.63 28.81
C VAL A 29 -63.99 46.21 29.79
N PHE A 30 -64.05 46.61 31.06
CA PHE A 30 -63.08 46.17 32.07
C PHE A 30 -63.15 44.67 32.34
N SER A 31 -64.36 44.09 32.37
CA SER A 31 -64.55 42.64 32.49
C SER A 31 -63.92 41.89 31.31
N ASP A 32 -64.10 42.39 30.08
CA ASP A 32 -63.47 41.79 28.89
C ASP A 32 -61.94 41.93 28.91
N ILE A 33 -61.41 43.08 29.34
CA ILE A 33 -59.96 43.30 29.50
C ILE A 33 -59.37 42.36 30.55
N ARG A 34 -60.04 42.17 31.71
CA ARG A 34 -59.62 41.20 32.73
C ARG A 34 -59.57 39.79 32.16
N ARG A 35 -60.63 39.36 31.48
CA ARG A 35 -60.71 38.03 30.84
C ARG A 35 -59.58 37.83 29.83
N GLN A 36 -59.28 38.83 29.00
CA GLN A 36 -58.19 38.76 28.02
C GLN A 36 -56.81 38.72 28.70
N ALA A 37 -56.61 39.50 29.77
CA ALA A 37 -55.36 39.51 30.52
C ALA A 37 -55.10 38.17 31.23
N GLU A 38 -56.12 37.58 31.84
CA GLU A 38 -56.05 36.24 32.45
C GLU A 38 -55.73 35.16 31.41
N ALA A 39 -56.38 35.20 30.24
CA ALA A 39 -56.12 34.27 29.14
C ALA A 39 -54.68 34.39 28.62
N LEU A 40 -54.19 35.62 28.41
CA LEU A 40 -52.80 35.87 28.01
C LEU A 40 -51.80 35.41 29.06
N TYR A 41 -52.12 35.56 30.35
CA TYR A 41 -51.26 35.07 31.42
C TYR A 41 -51.16 33.54 31.42
N ALA A 42 -52.28 32.86 31.30
CA ALA A 42 -52.33 31.40 31.23
C ALA A 42 -51.56 30.88 30.00
N GLU A 43 -51.71 31.55 28.85
CA GLU A 43 -50.96 31.22 27.64
C GLU A 43 -49.45 31.45 27.82
N ASN A 44 -49.04 32.53 28.47
CA ASN A 44 -47.64 32.85 28.74
C ASN A 44 -46.99 31.79 29.65
N GLU A 45 -47.68 31.38 30.72
CA GLU A 45 -47.21 30.31 31.60
C GLU A 45 -47.13 28.96 30.89
N SER A 46 -48.10 28.63 30.03
CA SER A 46 -48.05 27.43 29.18
C SER A 46 -46.85 27.47 28.23
N MET A 47 -46.59 28.60 27.57
CA MET A 47 -45.45 28.79 26.68
C MET A 47 -44.11 28.65 27.42
N LYS A 48 -43.99 29.20 28.64
CA LYS A 48 -42.80 29.02 29.48
C LYS A 48 -42.58 27.56 29.87
N ALA A 49 -43.64 26.85 30.25
CA ALA A 49 -43.56 25.43 30.58
C ALA A 49 -43.12 24.59 29.37
N GLN A 50 -43.67 24.89 28.18
CA GLN A 50 -43.26 24.24 26.93
C GLN A 50 -41.80 24.53 26.56
N LEU A 51 -41.33 25.78 26.74
CA LEU A 51 -39.94 26.15 26.53
C LEU A 51 -38.98 25.42 27.49
N ALA A 52 -39.35 25.31 28.78
CA ALA A 52 -38.56 24.57 29.76
C ALA A 52 -38.44 23.08 29.36
N ALA A 53 -39.56 22.47 28.96
CA ALA A 53 -39.57 21.08 28.49
C ALA A 53 -38.74 20.89 27.20
N MET A 54 -38.81 21.83 26.26
CA MET A 54 -38.04 21.78 25.02
C MET A 54 -36.54 21.92 25.29
N ASN A 55 -36.15 22.83 26.18
CA ASN A 55 -34.75 23.02 26.56
C ASN A 55 -34.16 21.80 27.26
N GLY A 56 -34.95 21.11 28.10
CA GLY A 56 -34.53 19.82 28.69
C GLY A 56 -34.21 18.78 27.62
N LYS A 57 -35.13 18.57 26.67
CA LYS A 57 -34.92 17.65 25.54
C LYS A 57 -33.72 18.02 24.68
N LYS A 58 -33.49 19.32 24.44
CA LYS A 58 -32.31 19.80 23.69
C LYS A 58 -31.01 19.40 24.37
N PHE A 59 -30.95 19.46 25.70
CA PHE A 59 -29.77 19.05 26.46
C PHE A 59 -29.53 17.55 26.35
N GLU A 60 -30.58 16.73 26.51
CA GLU A 60 -30.50 15.27 26.36
C GLU A 60 -30.02 14.85 24.97
N ILE A 61 -30.53 15.50 23.91
CA ILE A 61 -30.07 15.26 22.54
C ILE A 61 -28.59 15.65 22.39
N GLY A 62 -28.19 16.79 22.97
CA GLY A 62 -26.79 17.23 22.94
C GLY A 62 -25.85 16.21 23.58
N ASP A 63 -26.22 15.68 24.75
CA ASP A 63 -25.42 14.69 25.47
C ASP A 63 -25.34 13.36 24.71
N ALA A 64 -26.48 12.88 24.17
CA ALA A 64 -26.51 11.69 23.33
C ALA A 64 -25.62 11.82 22.07
N VAL A 65 -25.63 13.00 21.43
CA VAL A 65 -24.77 13.26 20.25
C VAL A 65 -23.30 13.26 20.63
N LEU A 66 -22.91 13.87 21.74
CA LEU A 66 -21.52 13.87 22.22
C LEU A 66 -21.05 12.47 22.59
N SER A 67 -21.90 11.69 23.27
CA SER A 67 -21.65 10.29 23.58
C SER A 67 -21.45 9.44 22.31
N ALA A 68 -22.35 9.58 21.34
CA ALA A 68 -22.23 8.90 20.05
C ALA A 68 -20.93 9.28 19.33
N GLN A 69 -20.57 10.57 19.31
CA GLN A 69 -19.31 11.03 18.70
C GLN A 69 -18.07 10.42 19.38
N ALA A 70 -18.07 10.29 20.70
CA ALA A 70 -16.96 9.67 21.43
C ALA A 70 -16.82 8.19 21.04
N ILE A 71 -17.94 7.45 21.00
CA ILE A 71 -17.96 6.04 20.59
C ILE A 71 -17.47 5.89 19.14
N TYR A 72 -17.91 6.75 18.23
CA TYR A 72 -17.45 6.70 16.84
C TYR A 72 -15.94 6.94 16.71
N ARG A 73 -15.40 7.92 17.44
CA ARG A 73 -13.94 8.16 17.46
C ARG A 73 -13.19 6.94 17.96
N GLU A 74 -13.65 6.34 19.05
CA GLU A 74 -13.04 5.12 19.60
C GLU A 74 -13.08 3.95 18.60
N ILE A 75 -14.19 3.76 17.89
CA ILE A 75 -14.31 2.72 16.87
C ILE A 75 -13.32 2.98 15.72
N VAL A 76 -13.21 4.23 15.26
CA VAL A 76 -12.28 4.61 14.19
C VAL A 76 -10.83 4.38 14.62
N ASP A 77 -10.47 4.78 15.84
CA ASP A 77 -9.11 4.61 16.35
C ASP A 77 -8.75 3.13 16.51
N LYS A 78 -9.67 2.31 17.03
CA LYS A 78 -9.48 0.85 17.08
C LYS A 78 -9.33 0.23 15.70
N ALA A 79 -10.13 0.67 14.72
CA ALA A 79 -10.03 0.19 13.35
C ALA A 79 -8.68 0.56 12.71
N ARG A 80 -8.20 1.78 12.95
CA ARG A 80 -6.88 2.25 12.48
C ARG A 80 -5.74 1.45 13.11
N ALA A 81 -5.79 1.19 14.41
CA ALA A 81 -4.79 0.39 15.10
C ALA A 81 -4.72 -1.04 14.52
N ARG A 82 -5.87 -1.69 14.35
CA ARG A 82 -5.93 -3.03 13.72
C ARG A 82 -5.43 -3.04 12.29
N ALA A 83 -5.75 -2.01 11.50
CA ALA A 83 -5.24 -1.90 10.14
C ALA A 83 -3.71 -1.77 10.12
N ALA A 84 -3.13 -0.97 11.01
CA ALA A 84 -1.69 -0.84 11.14
C ALA A 84 -1.02 -2.16 11.56
N GLU A 85 -1.63 -2.92 12.49
CA GLU A 85 -1.15 -4.25 12.89
C GLU A 85 -1.14 -5.24 11.72
N ILE A 86 -2.22 -5.26 10.91
CA ILE A 86 -2.31 -6.13 9.73
C ILE A 86 -1.24 -5.77 8.70
N ILE A 87 -1.04 -4.48 8.43
CA ILE A 87 0.00 -4.02 7.50
C ILE A 87 1.38 -4.45 8.01
N ALA A 88 1.69 -4.19 9.27
CA ALA A 88 2.97 -4.57 9.86
C ALA A 88 3.19 -6.10 9.84
N GLN A 89 2.14 -6.90 10.02
CA GLN A 89 2.23 -8.35 9.90
C GLN A 89 2.49 -8.79 8.45
N ALA A 90 1.79 -8.19 7.49
CA ALA A 90 1.99 -8.48 6.07
C ALA A 90 3.39 -8.10 5.58
N GLU A 91 3.93 -6.97 6.05
CA GLU A 91 5.31 -6.55 5.75
C GLU A 91 6.32 -7.56 6.30
N ARG A 92 6.18 -8.01 7.54
CA ARG A 92 7.05 -9.07 8.09
C ARG A 92 6.99 -10.36 7.29
N GLN A 93 5.78 -10.80 6.93
CA GLN A 93 5.62 -12.03 6.13
C GLN A 93 6.24 -11.90 4.74
N ARG A 94 6.14 -10.72 4.12
CA ARG A 94 6.82 -10.44 2.86
C ARG A 94 8.33 -10.52 3.03
N ASP A 95 8.88 -9.84 4.03
CA ASP A 95 10.33 -9.78 4.26
C ASP A 95 10.89 -11.19 4.57
N GLU A 96 10.20 -11.98 5.40
CA GLU A 96 10.53 -13.38 5.67
C GLU A 96 10.52 -14.23 4.38
N ALA A 97 9.51 -14.08 3.53
CA ALA A 97 9.42 -14.81 2.26
C ALA A 97 10.53 -14.40 1.28
N GLU A 98 10.86 -13.10 1.20
CA GLU A 98 11.96 -12.60 0.37
C GLU A 98 13.32 -13.15 0.82
N GLU A 99 13.55 -13.20 2.14
CA GLU A 99 14.77 -13.81 2.69
C GLU A 99 14.84 -15.31 2.40
N GLU A 100 13.74 -16.06 2.55
CA GLU A 100 13.69 -17.47 2.19
C GLU A 100 14.00 -17.71 0.71
N ILE A 101 13.40 -16.91 -0.17
CA ILE A 101 13.65 -16.99 -1.63
C ILE A 101 15.13 -16.73 -1.92
N ARG A 102 15.71 -15.69 -1.32
CA ARG A 102 17.13 -15.36 -1.47
C ARG A 102 18.02 -16.53 -1.05
N GLN A 103 17.77 -17.10 0.13
CA GLN A 103 18.54 -18.25 0.63
C GLN A 103 18.44 -19.47 -0.30
N ARG A 104 17.24 -19.74 -0.84
CA ARG A 104 17.04 -20.83 -1.80
C ARG A 104 17.78 -20.58 -3.11
N GLN A 105 17.79 -19.34 -3.60
CA GLN A 105 18.54 -18.94 -4.79
C GLN A 105 20.04 -19.09 -4.57
N GLU A 106 20.59 -18.57 -3.47
CA GLU A 106 22.01 -18.71 -3.13
C GLU A 106 22.40 -20.18 -3.01
N SER A 107 21.58 -21.00 -2.35
CA SER A 107 21.81 -22.45 -2.23
C SER A 107 21.75 -23.17 -3.60
N ALA A 108 20.89 -22.73 -4.51
CA ALA A 108 20.82 -23.28 -5.86
C ALA A 108 22.07 -22.91 -6.67
N VAL A 109 22.50 -21.65 -6.62
CA VAL A 109 23.72 -21.17 -7.29
C VAL A 109 24.94 -21.93 -6.78
N GLN A 110 25.13 -22.03 -5.46
CA GLN A 110 26.26 -22.76 -4.88
C GLN A 110 26.33 -24.23 -5.33
N ARG A 111 25.17 -24.90 -5.47
CA ARG A 111 25.13 -26.28 -5.98
C ARG A 111 25.57 -26.37 -7.44
N VAL A 112 25.12 -25.43 -8.29
CA VAL A 112 25.53 -25.37 -9.70
C VAL A 112 27.01 -25.06 -9.83
N GLU A 113 27.52 -24.07 -9.08
CA GLU A 113 28.94 -23.71 -9.05
C GLU A 113 29.81 -24.89 -8.63
N THR A 114 29.41 -25.63 -7.60
CA THR A 114 30.14 -26.82 -7.13
C THR A 114 30.16 -27.92 -8.20
N CYS A 115 29.03 -28.15 -8.88
CA CYS A 115 28.95 -29.12 -9.97
C CYS A 115 29.85 -28.71 -11.16
N TYR A 116 29.77 -27.45 -11.56
CA TYR A 116 30.57 -26.90 -12.64
C TYR A 116 32.07 -26.97 -12.33
N ALA A 117 32.49 -26.62 -11.10
CA ALA A 117 33.87 -26.72 -10.66
C ALA A 117 34.39 -28.17 -10.77
N ARG A 118 33.58 -29.15 -10.34
CA ARG A 118 33.93 -30.58 -10.46
C ARG A 118 34.08 -31.01 -11.93
N ILE A 119 33.16 -30.61 -12.80
CA ILE A 119 33.21 -30.94 -14.23
C ILE A 119 34.46 -30.31 -14.85
N LYS A 120 34.75 -29.04 -14.54
CA LYS A 120 35.94 -28.34 -15.00
C LYS A 120 37.22 -29.06 -14.56
N GLU A 121 37.32 -29.46 -13.30
CA GLU A 121 38.46 -30.22 -12.77
C GLU A 121 38.65 -31.55 -13.52
N GLN A 122 37.56 -32.28 -13.77
CA GLN A 122 37.60 -33.53 -14.54
C GLN A 122 38.08 -33.29 -15.99
N HIS A 123 37.56 -32.27 -16.67
CA HIS A 123 38.00 -31.93 -18.02
C HIS A 123 39.48 -31.54 -18.06
N MET A 124 39.96 -30.76 -17.10
CA MET A 124 41.37 -30.39 -17.01
C MET A 124 42.26 -31.62 -16.79
N ALA A 125 41.87 -32.52 -15.89
CA ALA A 125 42.60 -33.78 -15.66
C ALA A 125 42.64 -34.66 -16.93
N CYS A 126 41.54 -34.73 -17.69
CA CYS A 126 41.51 -35.46 -18.96
C CYS A 126 42.43 -34.81 -20.01
N ILE A 127 42.43 -33.48 -20.12
CA ILE A 127 43.33 -32.74 -21.02
C ILE A 127 44.79 -33.02 -20.66
N GLU A 128 45.13 -32.96 -19.37
CA GLU A 128 46.48 -33.23 -18.87
C GLU A 128 46.91 -34.68 -19.15
N ALA A 129 46.02 -35.65 -18.94
CA ALA A 129 46.29 -37.05 -19.27
C ALA A 129 46.55 -37.24 -20.77
N ILE A 130 45.69 -36.71 -21.63
CA ILE A 130 45.88 -36.76 -23.09
C ILE A 130 47.20 -36.07 -23.48
N ASN A 131 47.51 -34.91 -22.91
CA ASN A 131 48.75 -34.20 -23.18
C ASN A 131 49.97 -35.03 -22.75
N SER A 132 49.93 -35.71 -21.59
CA SER A 132 51.00 -36.62 -21.18
C SER A 132 51.15 -37.81 -22.12
N GLU A 133 50.05 -38.43 -22.58
CA GLU A 133 50.10 -39.53 -23.56
C GLU A 133 50.70 -39.07 -24.89
N TRP A 134 50.31 -37.90 -25.39
CA TRP A 134 50.89 -37.31 -26.60
C TRP A 134 52.37 -36.97 -26.42
N GLN A 135 52.75 -36.43 -25.26
CA GLN A 135 54.13 -36.07 -24.98
C GLN A 135 55.01 -37.33 -24.88
N GLU A 136 54.54 -38.39 -24.22
CA GLU A 136 55.19 -39.70 -24.20
C GLU A 136 55.32 -40.30 -25.61
N PHE A 137 54.24 -40.25 -26.41
CA PHE A 137 54.24 -40.72 -27.79
C PHE A 137 55.24 -39.96 -28.65
N LEU A 138 55.20 -38.61 -28.65
CA LEU A 138 56.07 -37.76 -29.46
C LEU A 138 57.54 -37.89 -29.06
N CYS A 139 57.84 -37.94 -27.76
CA CYS A 139 59.21 -38.17 -27.28
C CYS A 139 59.69 -39.61 -27.58
N GLY A 140 58.80 -40.60 -27.61
CA GLY A 140 59.13 -41.98 -27.97
C GLY A 140 59.38 -42.20 -29.47
N LEU A 141 58.90 -41.32 -30.35
CA LEU A 141 59.15 -41.38 -31.80
C LEU A 141 60.58 -40.97 -32.19
N PHE A 142 61.23 -40.14 -31.37
CA PHE A 142 62.61 -39.69 -31.56
C PHE A 142 63.44 -40.02 -30.31
N PRO A 143 63.75 -41.31 -30.05
CA PRO A 143 64.65 -41.65 -28.96
C PRO A 143 65.99 -40.95 -29.18
N GLU A 144 66.53 -40.32 -28.14
CA GLU A 144 67.83 -39.61 -28.18
C GLU A 144 69.00 -40.51 -28.66
N ASP A 145 68.82 -41.83 -28.69
CA ASP A 145 69.75 -42.80 -29.26
C ASP A 145 69.73 -42.86 -30.82
N ALA A 146 68.86 -42.11 -31.49
CA ALA A 146 68.79 -42.00 -32.96
C ALA A 146 69.68 -40.87 -33.53
N GLU A 147 70.63 -40.34 -32.75
CA GLU A 147 71.59 -39.32 -33.22
C GLU A 147 72.70 -39.86 -34.16
N GLN A 148 72.56 -41.07 -34.74
CA GLN A 148 73.56 -41.60 -35.70
C GLN A 148 73.09 -41.80 -37.14
N SER A 149 71.95 -41.24 -37.53
CA SER A 149 71.57 -41.20 -38.96
C SER A 149 70.78 -39.95 -39.33
N VAL A 150 71.42 -38.78 -39.22
CA VAL A 150 70.98 -37.58 -39.93
C VAL A 150 71.73 -37.53 -41.26
N PRO A 151 71.12 -37.88 -42.42
CA PRO A 151 71.69 -37.50 -43.71
C PRO A 151 71.69 -35.95 -43.83
N PRO A 152 72.66 -35.35 -44.55
CA PRO A 152 72.81 -33.91 -44.59
C PRO A 152 71.56 -33.24 -45.13
N ALA A 153 71.24 -32.07 -44.56
CA ALA A 153 70.08 -31.25 -44.89
C ALA A 153 69.86 -31.18 -46.40
N ALA A 154 68.80 -31.85 -46.88
CA ALA A 154 68.24 -31.54 -48.18
C ALA A 154 67.64 -30.14 -48.08
N GLU A 155 68.00 -29.30 -49.04
CA GLU A 155 67.57 -27.91 -49.18
C GLU A 155 66.06 -27.78 -48.95
N PHE A 156 65.71 -26.95 -47.98
CA PHE A 156 64.34 -26.55 -47.70
C PHE A 156 63.86 -25.68 -48.87
N ASP A 157 63.23 -26.30 -49.87
CA ASP A 157 62.44 -25.57 -50.86
C ASP A 157 61.20 -25.04 -50.14
N SER A 158 61.12 -23.72 -50.02
CA SER A 158 59.98 -23.03 -49.43
C SER A 158 58.82 -23.16 -50.40
N GLY A 159 58.04 -24.23 -50.27
CA GLY A 159 56.73 -24.34 -50.88
C GLY A 159 55.87 -23.11 -50.51
N PRO A 160 54.98 -22.67 -51.41
CA PRO A 160 54.33 -21.37 -51.30
C PRO A 160 53.58 -21.24 -49.99
N GLU A 161 53.67 -20.06 -49.38
CA GLU A 161 52.94 -19.66 -48.18
C GLU A 161 51.49 -20.19 -48.26
N ALA A 162 51.12 -21.05 -47.30
CA ALA A 162 49.74 -21.48 -47.17
C ALA A 162 48.89 -20.24 -46.89
N GLU A 163 48.04 -19.87 -47.86
CA GLU A 163 47.06 -18.80 -47.69
C GLU A 163 46.24 -19.05 -46.43
N PRO A 164 45.91 -18.00 -45.64
CA PRO A 164 45.06 -18.14 -44.48
C PRO A 164 43.75 -18.79 -44.91
N MET A 165 43.43 -19.97 -44.36
CA MET A 165 42.16 -20.65 -44.62
C MET A 165 41.04 -19.64 -44.39
N ALA A 166 40.35 -19.26 -45.46
CA ALA A 166 39.16 -18.42 -45.38
C ALA A 166 38.19 -19.08 -44.40
N ALA A 167 37.68 -18.29 -43.46
CA ALA A 167 36.64 -18.76 -42.55
C ALA A 167 35.48 -19.33 -43.39
N PRO A 168 34.88 -20.47 -43.00
CA PRO A 168 33.75 -21.02 -43.73
C PRO A 168 32.65 -19.95 -43.85
N ASP A 169 32.14 -19.72 -45.07
CA ASP A 169 31.17 -18.64 -45.35
C ASP A 169 29.91 -18.74 -44.46
N ASP A 170 29.59 -19.95 -43.98
CA ASP A 170 28.42 -20.24 -43.13
C ASP A 170 28.60 -19.85 -41.64
N LEU A 171 29.76 -19.31 -41.24
CA LEU A 171 30.02 -19.02 -39.82
C LEU A 171 29.17 -17.84 -39.34
N GLU A 172 28.98 -16.83 -40.18
CA GLU A 172 28.17 -15.65 -39.88
C GLU A 172 26.69 -16.03 -39.75
N ASP A 173 26.19 -16.91 -40.63
CA ASP A 173 24.83 -17.43 -40.58
C ASP A 173 24.58 -18.29 -39.32
N LYS A 174 25.55 -19.12 -38.93
CA LYS A 174 25.46 -19.94 -37.71
C LYS A 174 25.48 -19.10 -36.45
N ILE A 175 26.30 -18.05 -36.40
CA ILE A 175 26.33 -17.10 -35.27
C ILE A 175 25.03 -16.30 -35.22
N GLY A 176 24.49 -15.88 -36.37
CA GLY A 176 23.20 -15.21 -36.47
C GLY A 176 22.04 -16.08 -35.96
N ALA A 177 22.02 -17.36 -36.33
CA ALA A 177 21.01 -18.30 -35.86
C ALA A 177 21.05 -18.49 -34.34
N ILE A 178 22.25 -18.66 -33.76
CA ILE A 178 22.44 -18.81 -32.30
C ILE A 178 22.00 -17.53 -31.56
N ALA A 179 22.35 -16.35 -32.08
CA ALA A 179 21.93 -15.08 -31.48
C ALA A 179 20.40 -14.94 -31.47
N GLN A 180 19.75 -15.30 -32.58
CA GLN A 180 18.29 -15.24 -32.69
C GLN A 180 17.60 -16.21 -31.72
N GLU A 181 18.13 -17.41 -31.54
CA GLU A 181 17.59 -18.41 -30.62
C GLU A 181 17.72 -17.98 -29.15
N LEU A 182 18.84 -17.33 -28.78
CA LEU A 182 19.04 -16.76 -27.44
C LEU A 182 18.08 -15.59 -27.15
N PHE A 183 17.78 -14.76 -28.15
CA PHE A 183 16.80 -13.67 -27.98
C PHE A 183 15.35 -14.19 -27.89
N SER A 184 15.02 -15.28 -28.57
CA SER A 184 13.70 -15.92 -28.45
C SER A 184 13.52 -16.63 -27.10
N ILE A 185 14.56 -17.28 -26.58
CA ILE A 185 14.53 -17.90 -25.24
C ILE A 185 14.33 -16.87 -24.12
N GLY A 186 14.89 -15.66 -24.26
CA GLY A 186 14.69 -14.59 -23.27
C GLY A 186 13.30 -13.92 -23.30
N ALA A 187 12.50 -14.16 -24.35
CA ALA A 187 11.18 -13.55 -24.53
C ALA A 187 10.02 -14.45 -24.06
N GLU A 188 10.27 -15.74 -23.80
CA GLU A 188 9.24 -16.69 -23.34
C GLU A 188 9.11 -16.77 -21.81
N ASP A 189 10.01 -16.12 -21.05
CA ASP A 189 10.03 -16.11 -19.58
C ASP A 189 9.37 -14.85 -18.93
N GLU A 190 8.72 -13.97 -19.72
CA GLU A 190 8.07 -12.74 -19.21
C GLU A 190 6.52 -12.72 -19.26
N ASP A 191 5.83 -13.84 -19.49
CA ASP A 191 4.36 -13.96 -19.35
C ASP A 191 3.90 -14.81 -18.14
#